data_AF-A0A149VH52-F1
#
_entry.id   AF-A0A149VH52-F1
#
_cell.length_a   1.000
_cell.length_b   1.000
_cell.length_c   1.000
_cell.angle_alpha   90.00
_cell.angle_beta   90.00
_cell.angle_gamma   90.00
#
_symmetry.space_group_name_H-M   'P 1'
#
loop_
_entity.id
_entity.type
_entity.pdbx_description
1 polymer ?
#
loop_
_entity_poly.entity_id
_entity_poly.type
_entity_poly.pdbx_seq_one_letter_code
_entity_poly.pdbx_strand_id
1 'polypeptide(L)'
;TICRWFGVAPVMIGRMEKSTAWGSGLEQMNLWFLTYTLQPWLVRIEQAIIRCLLLPAEKASYFPKHNVDALLRADSQARAQLEATQVQNGIKTRNEVREKEGLPPIPGADKLTVQAQMINLDDVGVVAVQPSVTPVNAPATPPAKPQQGGAIGDDDD
;
A
#
# COMPACT_ATOMS: atom_id res chain seq x y z
N THR A 1 -26.68 30.31 -9.25
CA THR A 1 -26.30 30.81 -7.91
C THR A 1 -26.63 29.84 -6.79
N ILE A 2 -27.76 29.11 -6.81
CA ILE A 2 -28.13 28.12 -5.79
C ILE A 2 -27.08 27.02 -5.62
N CYS A 3 -26.55 26.43 -6.71
CA CYS A 3 -25.60 25.31 -6.64
C CYS A 3 -24.33 25.63 -5.83
N ARG A 4 -23.88 26.89 -5.87
CA ARG A 4 -22.67 27.35 -5.16
C ARG A 4 -22.82 27.33 -3.64
N TRP A 5 -24.04 27.52 -3.11
CA TRP A 5 -24.31 27.39 -1.67
C TRP A 5 -24.20 25.94 -1.19
N PHE A 6 -24.50 24.98 -2.07
CA PHE A 6 -24.42 23.56 -1.77
C PHE A 6 -23.07 22.93 -2.12
N GLY A 7 -22.10 23.72 -2.62
CA GLY A 7 -20.80 23.21 -3.08
C GLY A 7 -20.86 22.43 -4.40
N VAL A 8 -22.04 22.31 -5.02
CA VAL A 8 -22.25 21.47 -6.21
C VAL A 8 -21.95 22.27 -7.47
N ALA A 9 -21.14 21.70 -8.38
CA ALA A 9 -20.88 22.33 -9.66
C ALA A 9 -22.16 22.34 -10.53
N PRO A 10 -22.44 23.41 -11.29
CA PRO A 10 -23.63 23.50 -12.14
C PRO A 10 -23.78 22.35 -13.15
N VAL A 11 -22.65 21.82 -13.63
CA VAL A 11 -22.56 20.70 -14.55
C VAL A 11 -23.14 19.41 -13.96
N MET A 12 -22.99 19.17 -12.65
CA MET A 12 -23.55 17.98 -11.99
C MET A 12 -25.08 18.01 -11.89
N ILE A 13 -25.70 19.19 -12.08
CA ILE A 13 -27.15 19.40 -12.06
C ILE A 13 -27.69 19.50 -13.49
N GLY A 14 -26.90 19.10 -14.50
CA GLY A 14 -27.32 19.09 -15.91
C GLY A 14 -27.42 20.47 -16.55
N ARG A 15 -26.99 21.54 -15.86
CA ARG A 15 -26.93 22.89 -16.43
C ARG A 15 -25.57 23.12 -17.08
N MET A 16 -25.41 22.57 -18.29
CA MET A 16 -24.24 22.85 -19.14
C MET A 16 -24.58 23.96 -20.13
N GLU A 17 -23.90 25.10 -20.04
CA GLU A 17 -24.20 26.27 -20.88
C GLU A 17 -23.30 26.39 -22.12
N LYS A 18 -22.15 25.67 -22.17
CA LYS A 18 -21.24 25.45 -23.34
C LYS A 18 -19.85 24.94 -22.89
N SER A 19 -19.75 23.77 -22.23
CA SER A 19 -18.42 23.22 -21.93
C SER A 19 -18.36 21.72 -22.19
N THR A 20 -17.70 21.39 -23.30
CA THR A 20 -17.41 20.04 -23.77
C THR A 20 -16.15 19.53 -23.06
N ALA A 21 -16.24 19.26 -21.75
CA ALA A 21 -15.20 18.51 -21.05
C ALA A 21 -15.60 17.03 -21.00
N TRP A 22 -15.55 16.38 -22.16
CA TRP A 22 -15.90 14.97 -22.32
C TRP A 22 -14.76 14.11 -21.75
N GLY A 23 -15.04 13.29 -20.72
CA GLY A 23 -14.08 12.36 -20.12
C GLY A 23 -13.34 12.92 -18.90
N SER A 24 -12.08 13.32 -19.06
CA SER A 24 -11.15 13.63 -17.94
C SER A 24 -11.57 14.81 -17.07
N GLY A 25 -12.32 15.78 -17.62
CA GLY A 25 -12.86 16.90 -16.84
C GLY A 25 -14.01 16.49 -15.92
N LEU A 26 -14.76 15.44 -16.28
CA LEU A 26 -15.85 14.92 -15.45
C LEU A 26 -15.30 14.14 -14.24
N GLU A 27 -14.22 13.39 -14.43
CA GLU A 27 -13.53 12.65 -13.37
C GLU A 27 -12.97 13.62 -12.31
N GLN A 28 -12.26 14.66 -12.75
CA GLN A 28 -11.82 15.72 -11.86
C GLN A 28 -13.03 16.36 -11.18
N MET A 29 -14.10 16.64 -11.90
CA MET A 29 -15.30 17.22 -11.30
C MET A 29 -15.93 16.33 -10.21
N ASN A 30 -15.95 15.00 -10.39
CA ASN A 30 -16.39 14.05 -9.36
C ASN A 30 -15.47 14.06 -8.13
N LEU A 31 -14.15 14.15 -8.33
CA LEU A 31 -13.21 14.29 -7.22
C LEU A 31 -13.45 15.59 -6.44
N TRP A 32 -13.66 16.70 -7.15
CA TRP A 32 -13.98 17.97 -6.52
C TRP A 32 -15.31 17.91 -5.74
N PHE A 33 -16.32 17.20 -6.25
CA PHE A 33 -17.56 16.96 -5.52
C PHE A 33 -17.32 16.20 -4.21
N LEU A 34 -16.57 15.11 -4.29
CA LEU A 34 -16.25 14.30 -3.12
C LEU A 34 -15.49 15.13 -2.08
N THR A 35 -14.41 15.79 -2.48
CA THR A 35 -13.52 16.52 -1.57
C THR A 35 -14.18 17.76 -0.96
N TYR A 36 -14.84 18.59 -1.77
CA TYR A 36 -15.31 19.90 -1.31
C TYR A 36 -16.77 19.92 -0.88
N THR A 37 -17.58 18.95 -1.33
CA THR A 37 -18.99 18.87 -0.96
C THR A 37 -19.25 17.73 0.00
N LEU A 38 -18.98 16.48 -0.39
CA LEU A 38 -19.40 15.34 0.41
C LEU A 38 -18.56 15.15 1.67
N GLN A 39 -17.24 15.31 1.60
CA GLN A 39 -16.34 15.04 2.73
C GLN A 39 -16.73 15.82 4.00
N PRO A 40 -17.02 17.14 3.96
CA PRO A 40 -17.51 17.86 5.14
C PRO A 40 -18.83 17.33 5.70
N TRP A 41 -19.75 16.88 4.85
CA TRP A 41 -21.02 16.31 5.30
C TRP A 41 -20.85 14.93 5.93
N LEU A 42 -20.01 14.06 5.35
CA LEU A 42 -19.70 12.75 5.90
C LEU A 42 -19.08 12.87 7.29
N VAL A 43 -18.11 13.78 7.47
CA VAL A 43 -17.50 14.03 8.78
C VAL A 43 -18.52 14.55 9.80
N ARG A 44 -19.44 15.44 9.40
CA ARG A 44 -20.52 15.91 10.29
C ARG A 44 -21.43 14.77 10.72
N ILE A 45 -21.77 13.86 9.81
CA ILE A 45 -22.59 12.69 10.10
C ILE A 45 -21.84 11.74 11.04
N GLU A 46 -20.55 11.47 10.80
CA GLU A 46 -19.71 10.65 11.69
C GLU A 46 -19.66 11.25 13.10
N GLN A 47 -19.45 12.57 13.21
CA GLN A 47 -19.47 13.27 14.49
C GLN A 47 -20.84 13.20 15.17
N ALA A 48 -21.94 13.30 14.42
CA ALA A 48 -23.29 13.15 14.95
C ALA A 48 -23.54 11.72 15.46
N ILE A 49 -23.06 10.70 14.75
CA ILE A 49 -23.12 9.29 15.21
C ILE A 49 -22.33 9.13 16.51
N ILE A 50 -21.10 9.65 16.57
CA ILE A 50 -20.28 9.60 17.79
C ILE A 50 -20.96 10.34 18.96
N ARG A 51 -21.67 11.43 18.69
CA ARG A 51 -22.36 12.20 19.73
C ARG A 51 -23.63 11.52 20.21
N CYS A 52 -24.45 10.99 19.31
CA CYS A 52 -25.82 10.57 19.61
C CYS A 52 -25.98 9.07 19.83
N LEU A 53 -25.13 8.23 19.22
CA LEU A 53 -25.28 6.76 19.23
C LEU A 53 -24.23 6.05 20.10
N LEU A 54 -23.07 6.67 20.38
CA LEU A 54 -21.99 6.05 21.14
C LEU A 54 -21.94 6.55 22.59
N LEU A 55 -21.93 5.62 23.55
CA LEU A 55 -21.69 5.94 24.95
C LEU A 55 -20.22 6.36 25.17
N PRO A 56 -19.89 7.12 26.24
CA PRO A 56 -18.51 7.57 26.50
C PRO A 56 -17.48 6.44 26.55
N ALA A 57 -17.85 5.26 27.07
CA ALA A 57 -16.99 4.09 27.13
C ALA A 57 -16.76 3.44 25.75
N GLU A 58 -17.71 3.55 24.83
CA GLU A 58 -17.65 2.93 23.50
C GLU A 58 -16.84 3.75 22.48
N LYS A 59 -16.68 5.07 22.73
CA LYS A 59 -15.93 5.98 21.85
C LYS A 59 -14.44 5.65 21.73
N ALA A 60 -13.88 4.90 22.67
CA ALA A 60 -12.50 4.43 22.61
C ALA A 60 -12.33 3.20 21.71
N SER A 61 -13.40 2.43 21.52
CA SER A 61 -13.37 1.13 20.82
C SER A 61 -13.99 1.18 19.43
N TYR A 62 -14.93 2.10 19.19
CA TYR A 62 -15.69 2.17 17.95
C TYR A 62 -15.57 3.54 17.29
N PHE A 63 -15.25 3.53 15.99
CA PHE A 63 -15.18 4.72 15.15
C PHE A 63 -16.00 4.52 13.88
N PRO A 64 -17.11 5.26 13.69
CA PRO A 64 -17.87 5.21 12.45
C PRO A 64 -17.06 5.88 11.34
N LYS A 65 -16.83 5.16 10.25
CA LYS A 65 -16.15 5.67 9.05
C LYS A 65 -16.96 5.32 7.81
N HIS A 66 -17.23 6.29 6.97
CA HIS A 66 -17.87 6.04 5.67
C HIS A 66 -16.86 5.44 4.69
N ASN A 67 -17.28 4.37 4.00
CA ASN A 67 -16.50 3.80 2.90
C ASN A 67 -16.76 4.61 1.61
N VAL A 68 -15.90 5.58 1.33
CA VAL A 68 -15.94 6.39 0.10
C VAL A 68 -15.28 5.69 -1.10
N ASP A 69 -14.68 4.51 -0.90
CA ASP A 69 -14.04 3.74 -1.99
C ASP A 69 -15.07 3.30 -3.03
N ALA A 70 -16.35 3.19 -2.65
CA ALA A 70 -17.45 2.95 -3.60
C ALA A 70 -17.67 4.13 -4.55
N LEU A 71 -17.40 5.37 -4.12
CA LEU A 71 -17.47 6.54 -5.00
C LEU A 71 -16.23 6.59 -5.92
N LEU A 72 -15.05 6.21 -5.41
CA LEU A 72 -13.84 5.99 -6.20
C LEU A 72 -13.95 4.78 -7.13
N ARG A 73 -14.85 3.83 -6.89
CA ARG A 73 -15.15 2.76 -7.85
C ARG A 73 -15.72 3.32 -9.17
N ALA A 74 -16.35 4.50 -9.14
CA ALA A 74 -16.73 5.21 -10.36
C ALA A 74 -15.53 5.76 -11.14
N ASP A 75 -14.36 5.86 -10.51
CA ASP A 75 -13.07 6.23 -11.12
C ASP A 75 -12.12 5.02 -11.09
N SER A 76 -12.41 4.07 -11.97
CA SER A 76 -11.60 2.85 -12.12
C SER A 76 -10.15 3.15 -12.54
N GLN A 77 -9.91 4.29 -13.20
CA GLN A 77 -8.59 4.67 -13.69
C GLN A 77 -7.67 5.13 -12.55
N ALA A 78 -8.13 6.05 -11.68
CA ALA A 78 -7.30 6.49 -10.56
C ALA A 78 -7.02 5.34 -9.57
N ARG A 79 -7.97 4.43 -9.37
CA ARG A 79 -7.77 3.21 -8.57
C ARG A 79 -6.69 2.31 -9.16
N ALA A 80 -6.78 2.02 -10.46
CA ALA A 80 -5.79 1.20 -11.15
C ALA A 80 -4.38 1.84 -11.09
N GLN A 81 -4.28 3.16 -11.24
CA GLN A 81 -3.01 3.88 -11.13
C GLN A 81 -2.43 3.87 -9.71
N LEU A 82 -3.26 4.06 -8.69
CA LEU A 82 -2.84 3.98 -7.29
C LEU A 82 -2.36 2.57 -6.93
N GLU A 83 -3.11 1.55 -7.32
CA GLU A 83 -2.76 0.15 -7.06
C GLU A 83 -1.50 -0.25 -7.83
N ALA A 84 -1.35 0.18 -9.08
CA ALA A 84 -0.13 -0.02 -9.86
C ALA A 84 1.09 0.65 -9.19
N THR A 85 0.93 1.88 -8.69
CA THR A 85 2.00 2.60 -7.98
C THR A 85 2.38 1.89 -6.67
N GLN A 86 1.39 1.39 -5.92
CA GLN A 86 1.63 0.64 -4.68
C GLN A 86 2.36 -0.68 -4.92
N VAL A 87 2.00 -1.40 -5.99
CA VAL A 87 2.69 -2.64 -6.38
C VAL A 87 4.09 -2.36 -6.92
N GLN A 88 4.27 -1.30 -7.71
CA GLN A 88 5.58 -0.93 -8.28
C GLN A 88 6.58 -0.48 -7.21
N ASN A 89 6.11 0.22 -6.18
CA ASN A 89 6.93 0.68 -5.07
C ASN A 89 7.12 -0.39 -3.98
N GLY A 90 6.60 -1.61 -4.16
CA GLY A 90 6.70 -2.69 -3.19
C GLY A 90 5.99 -2.40 -1.86
N ILE A 91 4.93 -1.57 -1.86
CA ILE A 91 4.11 -1.27 -0.68
C ILE A 91 3.07 -2.36 -0.46
N LYS A 92 2.53 -2.92 -1.54
CA LYS A 92 1.55 -4.00 -1.52
C LYS A 92 1.96 -5.16 -2.40
N THR A 93 1.56 -6.35 -1.99
CA THR A 93 1.72 -7.54 -2.83
C THR A 93 0.66 -7.55 -3.93
N ARG A 94 0.92 -8.29 -5.01
CA ARG A 94 -0.05 -8.41 -6.10
C ARG A 94 -1.29 -9.18 -5.65
N ASN A 95 -1.14 -10.12 -4.72
CA ASN A 95 -2.27 -10.88 -4.16
C ASN A 95 -3.15 -10.02 -3.24
N GLU A 96 -2.61 -9.08 -2.48
CA GLU A 96 -3.41 -8.13 -1.70
C GLU A 96 -4.30 -7.23 -2.58
N VAL A 97 -3.81 -6.84 -3.77
CA VAL A 97 -4.61 -6.12 -4.76
C VAL A 97 -5.68 -7.03 -5.35
N ARG A 98 -5.36 -8.31 -5.64
CA ARG A 98 -6.34 -9.29 -6.16
C ARG A 98 -7.44 -9.57 -5.16
N GLU A 99 -7.12 -9.70 -3.87
CA GLU A 99 -8.11 -9.87 -2.81
C GLU A 99 -9.06 -8.67 -2.73
N LYS A 100 -8.55 -7.45 -2.84
CA LYS A 100 -9.38 -6.23 -2.93
C LYS A 100 -10.30 -6.21 -4.15
N GLU A 101 -9.84 -6.75 -5.28
CA GLU A 101 -10.61 -6.87 -6.51
C GLU A 101 -11.51 -8.12 -6.55
N GLY A 102 -11.52 -8.93 -5.48
CA GLY A 102 -12.30 -10.17 -5.43
C GLY A 102 -11.80 -11.27 -6.38
N LEU A 103 -10.55 -11.16 -6.85
CA LEU A 103 -9.90 -12.12 -7.72
C LEU A 103 -9.17 -13.20 -6.91
N PRO A 104 -9.11 -14.45 -7.38
CA PRO A 104 -8.39 -15.51 -6.68
C PRO A 104 -6.88 -15.20 -6.62
N PRO A 105 -6.21 -15.55 -5.51
CA PRO A 105 -4.76 -15.38 -5.37
C PRO A 105 -4.01 -16.29 -6.34
N ILE A 106 -2.83 -15.84 -6.78
CA ILE A 106 -1.94 -16.61 -7.66
C ILE A 106 -0.67 -17.00 -6.87
N PRO A 107 -0.19 -18.25 -6.98
CA PRO A 107 1.06 -18.66 -6.36
C PRO A 107 2.24 -17.79 -6.81
N GLY A 108 3.02 -17.28 -5.86
CA GLY A 108 4.22 -16.47 -6.14
C GLY A 108 3.98 -14.97 -6.27
N ALA A 109 2.73 -14.51 -6.18
CA ALA A 109 2.37 -13.09 -6.25
C ALA A 109 2.33 -12.37 -4.88
N ASP A 110 2.73 -13.06 -3.81
CA ASP A 110 2.86 -12.53 -2.43
C ASP A 110 4.21 -11.83 -2.17
N LYS A 111 5.13 -11.85 -3.13
CA LYS A 111 6.44 -11.22 -2.98
C LYS A 111 6.36 -9.75 -3.39
N LEU A 112 6.86 -8.86 -2.54
CA LEU A 112 7.03 -7.45 -2.88
C LEU A 112 8.12 -7.33 -3.95
N THR A 113 7.79 -6.63 -5.03
CA THR A 113 8.69 -6.42 -6.17
C THR A 113 8.95 -4.94 -6.34
N VAL A 114 10.20 -4.57 -6.63
CA VAL A 114 10.57 -3.20 -7.00
C VAL A 114 11.29 -3.22 -8.35
N GLN A 115 11.07 -2.17 -9.14
CA GLN A 115 11.71 -1.98 -10.44
C GLN A 115 13.16 -1.51 -10.25
N ALA A 116 14.12 -2.27 -10.79
CA ALA A 116 15.55 -1.98 -10.67
C ALA A 116 16.05 -1.23 -11.92
N GLN A 117 15.85 0.09 -11.96
CA GLN A 117 16.23 0.92 -13.13
C GLN A 117 17.67 1.44 -13.07
N MET A 118 18.28 1.50 -11.89
CA MET A 118 19.64 2.04 -11.68
C MET A 118 20.42 1.14 -10.72
N ILE A 119 20.74 -0.07 -11.17
CA ILE A 119 21.70 -0.93 -10.49
C ILE A 119 23.11 -0.58 -11.00
N ASN A 120 24.11 -0.54 -10.11
CA ASN A 120 25.50 -0.31 -10.53
C ASN A 120 25.93 -1.42 -11.49
N LEU A 121 26.83 -1.11 -12.44
CA LEU A 121 27.27 -2.07 -13.46
C LEU A 121 27.86 -3.35 -12.82
N ASP A 122 28.53 -3.21 -11.69
CA ASP A 122 29.13 -4.32 -10.93
C ASP A 122 28.08 -5.26 -10.30
N ASP A 123 26.84 -4.78 -10.12
CA ASP A 123 25.73 -5.50 -9.47
C ASP A 123 24.73 -6.07 -10.50
N VAL A 124 24.97 -5.88 -11.80
CA VAL A 124 24.15 -6.43 -12.88
C VAL A 124 24.32 -7.95 -12.93
N GLY A 125 23.31 -8.69 -12.45
CA GLY A 125 23.26 -10.16 -12.48
C GLY A 125 23.40 -10.83 -11.10
N VAL A 126 23.92 -10.14 -10.10
CA VAL A 126 24.08 -10.68 -8.72
C VAL A 126 22.78 -10.58 -7.92
N VAL A 127 21.96 -9.55 -8.15
CA VAL A 127 20.72 -9.30 -7.39
C VAL A 127 19.51 -10.09 -7.91
N ALA A 128 19.59 -10.66 -9.13
CA ALA A 128 18.52 -11.53 -9.66
C ALA A 128 18.48 -12.91 -8.97
N VAL A 129 19.56 -13.34 -8.30
CA VAL A 129 19.66 -14.63 -7.63
C VAL A 129 20.51 -14.52 -6.36
N GLN A 130 20.03 -13.88 -5.28
CA GLN A 130 20.45 -14.25 -3.91
C GLN A 130 19.36 -13.93 -2.87
N PRO A 131 18.62 -14.92 -2.35
CA PRO A 131 18.03 -14.81 -1.03
C PRO A 131 19.11 -15.18 0.01
N SER A 132 20.07 -14.30 0.24
CA SER A 132 21.06 -14.47 1.31
C SER A 132 20.49 -13.98 2.64
N VAL A 133 19.64 -14.82 3.26
CA VAL A 133 19.38 -14.69 4.69
C VAL A 133 20.54 -15.36 5.42
N THR A 134 21.42 -14.56 6.02
CA THR A 134 22.01 -14.90 7.33
C THR A 134 22.57 -13.64 7.99
N PRO A 135 22.00 -13.20 9.14
CA PRO A 135 22.66 -12.21 9.96
C PRO A 135 23.73 -12.94 10.79
N VAL A 136 25.01 -12.66 10.55
CA VAL A 136 26.08 -13.09 11.45
C VAL A 136 26.73 -11.86 12.05
N ASN A 137 26.27 -11.48 13.25
CA ASN A 137 27.19 -10.82 14.18
C ASN A 137 26.80 -11.11 15.64
N ALA A 138 27.44 -12.11 16.22
CA ALA A 138 27.75 -12.18 17.64
C ALA A 138 29.07 -12.95 17.80
N PRO A 139 30.05 -12.45 18.59
CA PRO A 139 31.39 -13.02 18.67
C PRO A 139 31.38 -14.24 19.61
N ALA A 140 31.81 -15.40 19.10
CA ALA A 140 32.06 -16.57 19.93
C ALA A 140 33.39 -17.22 19.52
N THR A 141 34.39 -16.96 20.37
CA THR A 141 35.59 -17.71 20.78
C THR A 141 36.21 -18.75 19.83
N PRO A 142 37.54 -18.69 19.58
CA PRO A 142 38.21 -19.66 18.71
C PRO A 142 38.29 -21.07 19.32
N PRO A 143 37.99 -22.15 18.57
CA PRO A 143 38.15 -23.52 19.05
C PRO A 143 39.62 -24.00 18.98
N ALA A 144 39.94 -24.87 19.94
CA ALA A 144 41.26 -25.39 20.29
C ALA A 144 41.94 -26.21 19.18
N LYS A 145 43.29 -26.19 19.18
CA LYS A 145 44.16 -26.96 18.28
C LYS A 145 43.96 -28.48 18.45
N PRO A 146 43.96 -29.29 17.37
CA PRO A 146 43.97 -30.74 17.47
C PRO A 146 45.28 -31.28 18.08
N GLN A 147 45.16 -32.25 18.98
CA GLN A 147 46.24 -33.00 19.62
C GLN A 147 47.20 -33.65 18.59
N GLN A 148 48.50 -33.45 18.82
CA GLN A 148 49.58 -34.23 18.21
C GLN A 148 49.63 -35.63 18.84
N GLY A 149 49.85 -36.65 18.01
CA GLY A 149 50.01 -38.04 18.41
C GLY A 149 51.14 -38.24 19.43
N GLY A 150 50.92 -39.18 20.35
CA GLY A 150 51.85 -39.52 21.41
C GLY A 150 53.20 -40.03 20.89
N ALA A 151 54.24 -39.61 21.60
CA ALA A 151 55.62 -40.06 21.44
C ALA A 151 55.86 -41.34 22.26
N ILE A 152 56.61 -42.30 21.69
CA ILE A 152 57.53 -43.25 22.35
C ILE A 152 58.49 -43.66 21.21
N GLY A 153 59.81 -43.45 21.17
CA GLY A 153 60.82 -43.34 22.23
C GLY A 153 61.67 -44.61 22.23
N ASP A 154 62.93 -44.49 21.77
CA ASP A 154 64.07 -45.41 22.04
C ASP A 154 63.99 -46.83 21.40
N ASP A 155 65.02 -47.60 21.04
CA ASP A 155 66.46 -47.70 21.32
C ASP A 155 67.13 -48.56 20.20
N ASP A 156 68.47 -48.64 20.24
CA ASP A 156 69.43 -49.48 19.51
C ASP A 156 69.04 -50.90 19.01
N ASP A 157 69.49 -51.24 17.78
CA ASP A 157 70.24 -52.45 17.31
C ASP A 157 70.08 -52.68 15.79
#